data_AF-A0AAV1AKG3-F1
#
_entry.id   AF-A0AAV1AKG3-F1
#
_cell.length_a   1.000
_cell.length_b   1.000
_cell.length_c   1.000
_cell.angle_alpha   90.00
_cell.angle_beta   90.00
_cell.angle_gamma   90.00
#
_symmetry.space_group_name_H-M   'P 1'
#
loop_
_entity.id
_entity.type
_entity.pdbx_description
1 polymer ?
#
loop_
_entity_poly.entity_id
_entity_poly.type
_entity_poly.pdbx_seq_one_letter_code
_entity_poly.pdbx_strand_id
1 'polypeptide(L)'
;MARPRAFVLWLACNGRLATKDRLRRFGLINDENCIFCHQRETHNHLFFGCHTLKDVWLKVLMWLQVVHDPKEWHEELPWMMQTCNGKRWKYAFLKCAVTETMYHVWKHRN
;
A
#
# COMPACT_ATOMS: atom_id res chain seq x y z
N MET A 1 -22.10 -4.29 -8.13
CA MET A 1 -21.17 -5.01 -7.22
C MET A 1 -19.97 -4.12 -6.94
N ALA A 2 -19.75 -3.72 -5.70
CA ALA A 2 -18.52 -3.02 -5.33
C ALA A 2 -17.33 -3.98 -5.44
N ARG A 3 -16.23 -3.57 -6.07
CA ARG A 3 -14.97 -4.33 -6.10
C ARG A 3 -14.15 -3.89 -4.88
N PRO A 4 -14.20 -4.59 -3.74
CA PRO A 4 -13.63 -4.12 -2.47
C PRO A 4 -12.14 -3.76 -2.60
N ARG A 5 -11.39 -4.54 -3.40
CA ARG A 5 -9.97 -4.30 -3.67
C ARG A 5 -9.71 -2.96 -4.39
N ALA A 6 -10.50 -2.67 -5.43
CA ALA A 6 -10.37 -1.42 -6.17
C ALA A 6 -10.78 -0.22 -5.31
N PHE A 7 -11.78 -0.39 -4.43
CA PHE A 7 -12.19 0.63 -3.48
C PHE A 7 -11.12 0.91 -2.42
N VAL A 8 -10.50 -0.14 -1.85
CA VAL A 8 -9.38 -0.01 -0.89
C VAL A 8 -8.18 0.65 -1.55
N LEU A 9 -7.83 0.24 -2.78
CA LEU A 9 -6.79 0.90 -3.57
C LEU A 9 -7.09 2.38 -3.77
N TRP A 10 -8.32 2.72 -4.15
CA TRP A 10 -8.74 4.10 -4.34
C TRP A 10 -8.63 4.90 -3.03
N LEU A 11 -9.07 4.36 -1.90
CA LEU A 11 -8.88 4.99 -0.59
C LEU A 11 -7.40 5.21 -0.30
N ALA A 12 -6.55 4.24 -0.64
CA ALA A 12 -5.12 4.35 -0.42
C ALA A 12 -4.47 5.45 -1.27
N CYS A 13 -4.78 5.49 -2.57
CA CYS A 13 -4.33 6.54 -3.49
C CYS A 13 -4.72 7.94 -3.02
N ASN A 14 -5.86 8.08 -2.36
CA ASN A 14 -6.35 9.36 -1.86
C ASN A 14 -5.91 9.67 -0.41
N GLY A 15 -5.05 8.85 0.21
CA GLY A 15 -4.67 9.04 1.62
C GLY A 15 -5.86 8.92 2.59
N ARG A 16 -6.91 8.22 2.17
CA ARG A 16 -8.20 8.12 2.86
C ARG A 16 -8.39 6.82 3.65
N LEU A 17 -7.38 5.96 3.69
CA LEU A 17 -7.42 4.76 4.53
C LEU A 17 -7.48 5.14 6.01
N ALA A 18 -8.16 4.29 6.79
CA ALA A 18 -8.30 4.46 8.23
C ALA A 18 -7.04 4.00 8.97
N THR A 19 -5.91 4.68 8.77
CA THR A 19 -4.65 4.42 9.50
C THR A 19 -4.81 4.70 10.99
N LYS A 20 -3.95 4.10 11.84
CA LYS A 20 -4.02 4.28 13.29
C LYS A 20 -3.78 5.73 13.70
N ASP A 21 -2.87 6.45 13.02
CA ASP A 21 -2.73 7.91 13.22
C ASP A 21 -4.06 8.65 13.01
N ARG A 22 -4.83 8.28 11.97
CA ARG A 22 -6.12 8.92 11.68
C ARG A 22 -7.19 8.53 12.71
N LEU A 23 -7.26 7.26 13.10
CA LEU A 23 -8.18 6.78 14.14
C LEU A 23 -7.89 7.42 15.51
N ARG A 24 -6.61 7.61 15.85
CA ARG A 24 -6.19 8.30 17.07
C ARG A 24 -6.60 9.77 17.07
N ARG A 25 -6.48 10.48 15.93
CA ARG A 25 -6.98 11.86 15.79
C ARG A 25 -8.49 11.98 16.02
N PHE A 26 -9.25 10.92 15.73
CA PHE A 26 -10.69 10.85 16.04
C PHE A 26 -11.00 10.35 17.46
N GLY A 27 -9.98 10.07 18.28
CA GLY A 27 -10.16 9.58 19.65
C GLY A 27 -10.67 8.14 19.75
N LEU A 28 -10.59 7.37 18.66
CA LEU A 28 -11.13 6.00 18.61
C LEU A 28 -10.17 4.95 19.16
N ILE A 29 -8.86 5.23 19.16
CA ILE A 29 -7.81 4.31 19.64
C ILE A 29 -6.70 5.09 20.35
N ASN A 30 -6.01 4.40 21.27
CA ASN A 30 -4.82 4.91 21.96
C ASN A 30 -3.50 4.35 21.39
N ASP A 31 -3.52 3.12 20.87
CA ASP A 31 -2.36 2.50 20.23
C ASP A 31 -2.19 3.00 18.79
N GLU A 32 -1.05 3.62 18.51
CA GLU A 32 -0.70 4.10 17.17
C GLU A 32 0.35 3.24 16.46
N ASN A 33 0.74 2.10 17.03
CA ASN A 33 1.82 1.28 16.50
C ASN A 33 1.35 0.35 15.38
N CYS A 34 2.11 0.28 14.31
CA CYS A 34 1.93 -0.64 13.19
C CYS A 34 2.01 -2.09 13.68
N ILE A 35 1.04 -2.91 13.28
CA ILE A 35 1.00 -4.32 13.68
C ILE A 35 2.15 -5.15 13.09
N PHE A 36 2.81 -4.65 12.04
CA PHE A 36 3.84 -5.39 11.30
C PHE A 36 5.26 -5.13 11.79
N CYS A 37 5.51 -3.98 12.42
CA CYS A 37 6.87 -3.59 12.85
C CYS A 37 6.91 -2.77 14.14
N HIS A 38 5.77 -2.56 14.81
CA HIS A 38 5.65 -1.85 16.09
C HIS A 38 6.16 -0.40 16.11
N GLN A 39 6.29 0.24 14.94
CA GLN A 39 6.58 1.68 14.80
C GLN A 39 5.30 2.46 14.55
N ARG A 40 5.32 3.79 14.71
CA ARG A 40 4.13 4.63 14.51
C ARG A 40 3.52 4.47 13.11
N GLU A 41 2.26 4.05 13.05
CA GLU A 41 1.52 3.80 11.81
C GLU A 41 0.90 5.08 11.26
N THR A 42 1.54 5.60 10.21
CA THR A 42 1.00 6.63 9.31
C THR A 42 0.66 6.03 7.95
N HIS A 43 0.03 6.83 7.07
CA HIS A 43 -0.24 6.39 5.70
C HIS A 43 1.06 6.04 4.94
N ASN A 44 2.08 6.91 5.02
CA ASN A 44 3.39 6.65 4.41
C ASN A 44 4.10 5.44 5.05
N HIS A 45 3.95 5.27 6.37
CA HIS A 45 4.51 4.10 7.03
C HIS A 45 3.86 2.81 6.55
N LEU A 46 2.52 2.76 6.45
CA LEU A 46 1.80 1.57 5.98
C LEU A 46 2.16 1.20 4.54
N PHE A 47 2.45 2.20 3.69
CA PHE A 47 2.83 1.97 2.29
C PHE A 47 4.27 2.43 2.04
N PHE A 48 5.21 1.50 2.29
CA PHE A 48 6.65 1.56 1.99
C PHE A 48 7.57 2.20 3.04
N GLY A 49 7.04 2.77 4.12
CA GLY A 49 7.85 3.15 5.29
C GLY A 49 8.03 2.04 6.35
N CYS A 50 7.16 1.01 6.35
CA CYS A 50 7.28 -0.17 7.19
C CYS A 50 8.24 -1.16 6.55
N HIS A 51 9.34 -1.50 7.23
CA HIS A 51 10.33 -2.43 6.70
C HIS A 51 9.72 -3.78 6.32
N THR A 52 8.82 -4.33 7.14
CA THR A 52 8.13 -5.60 6.88
C THR A 52 7.31 -5.56 5.59
N LEU A 53 6.57 -4.46 5.37
CA LEU A 53 5.77 -4.31 4.15
C LEU A 53 6.63 -3.95 2.93
N LYS A 54 7.74 -3.23 3.13
CA LYS A 54 8.74 -2.98 2.08
C LYS A 54 9.34 -4.29 1.58
N ASP A 55 9.70 -5.21 2.47
CA ASP A 55 10.22 -6.53 2.11
C ASP A 55 9.20 -7.37 1.32
N VAL A 56 7.92 -7.33 1.72
CA VAL A 56 6.84 -7.99 0.97
C VAL A 56 6.74 -7.40 -0.44
N TRP A 57 6.77 -6.08 -0.56
CA TRP A 57 6.69 -5.42 -1.85
C TRP A 57 7.88 -5.72 -2.76
N LEU A 58 9.10 -5.71 -2.23
CA LEU A 58 10.30 -6.11 -2.96
C LEU A 58 10.18 -7.53 -3.50
N LYS A 59 9.68 -8.48 -2.70
CA LYS A 59 9.44 -9.86 -3.15
C LYS A 59 8.41 -9.93 -4.29
N VAL A 60 7.34 -9.12 -4.23
CA VAL A 60 6.35 -9.01 -5.31
C VAL A 60 7.00 -8.47 -6.59
N LEU A 61 7.79 -7.40 -6.50
CA LEU A 61 8.49 -6.82 -7.66
C LEU A 61 9.50 -7.80 -8.27
N MET A 62 10.26 -8.52 -7.44
CA MET A 62 11.18 -9.57 -7.88
C MET A 62 10.45 -10.68 -8.63
N TRP A 63 9.31 -11.15 -8.10
CA TRP A 63 8.50 -12.18 -8.74
C TRP A 63 7.96 -11.73 -10.10
N LEU A 64 7.63 -10.44 -10.23
CA LEU A 64 7.18 -9.82 -11.49
C LEU A 64 8.33 -9.43 -12.43
N GLN A 65 9.59 -9.63 -12.02
CA GLN A 65 10.79 -9.19 -12.75
C GLN A 65 10.76 -7.68 -13.06
N VAL A 66 10.28 -6.88 -12.11
CA VAL A 66 10.30 -5.42 -12.16
C VAL A 66 11.46 -4.91 -11.31
N VAL A 67 12.40 -4.22 -11.94
CA VAL A 67 13.52 -3.58 -11.25
C VAL A 67 13.07 -2.19 -10.79
N HIS A 68 12.86 -2.03 -9.49
CA HIS A 68 12.43 -0.78 -8.87
C HIS A 68 12.81 -0.80 -7.38
N ASP A 69 13.30 0.32 -6.86
CA ASP A 69 13.58 0.49 -5.43
C ASP A 69 12.43 1.29 -4.79
N PRO A 70 11.62 0.67 -3.91
CA PRO A 70 10.48 1.33 -3.30
C PRO A 70 10.89 2.48 -2.40
N LYS A 71 10.38 3.67 -2.72
CA LYS A 71 10.52 4.91 -1.97
C LYS A 71 9.32 5.17 -1.07
N GLU A 72 9.22 6.38 -0.52
CA GLU A 72 8.04 6.80 0.22
C GLU A 72 6.80 6.86 -0.67
N TRP A 73 5.62 6.74 -0.05
CA TRP A 73 4.32 6.75 -0.73
C TRP A 73 4.13 7.89 -1.74
N HIS A 74 4.63 9.09 -1.42
CA HIS A 74 4.47 10.27 -2.26
C HIS A 74 5.23 10.17 -3.60
N GLU A 75 6.33 9.41 -3.64
CA GLU A 75 7.10 9.12 -4.86
C GLU A 75 6.61 7.83 -5.55
N GLU A 76 6.22 6.83 -4.76
CA GLU A 76 5.75 5.55 -5.27
C GLU A 76 4.41 5.65 -6.01
N LEU A 77 3.50 6.48 -5.52
CA LEU A 77 2.18 6.64 -6.14
C LEU A 77 2.28 7.15 -7.59
N PRO A 78 3.01 8.24 -7.89
CA PRO A 78 3.26 8.66 -9.26
C PRO A 78 3.89 7.56 -10.13
N TRP A 79 4.90 6.86 -9.61
CA TRP A 79 5.55 5.76 -10.32
C TRP A 79 4.57 4.64 -10.67
N MET A 80 3.74 4.20 -9.71
CA MET A 80 2.72 3.18 -9.93
C MET A 80 1.68 3.65 -10.96
N MET A 81 1.22 4.90 -10.89
CA MET A 81 0.24 5.45 -11.83
C MET A 81 0.79 5.52 -13.26
N GLN A 82 2.06 5.93 -13.42
CA GLN A 82 2.71 5.99 -14.72
C GLN A 82 2.95 4.59 -15.30
N THR A 83 3.46 3.67 -14.47
CA THR A 83 3.84 2.31 -14.88
C THR A 83 2.62 1.46 -15.18
N CYS A 84 1.53 1.60 -14.41
CA CYS A 84 0.28 0.85 -14.62
C CYS A 84 -0.55 1.33 -15.82
N ASN A 85 -0.21 2.46 -16.45
CA ASN A 85 -0.88 2.97 -17.65
C ASN A 85 -0.32 2.38 -18.97
N GLY A 86 0.72 1.56 -18.90
CA GLY A 86 1.30 0.93 -20.09
C GLY A 86 0.42 -0.14 -20.72
N LYS A 87 0.53 -0.33 -22.05
CA LYS A 87 -0.27 -1.31 -22.82
C LYS A 87 0.25 -2.75 -22.75
N ARG A 88 1.41 -2.99 -22.14
CA ARG A 88 2.01 -4.34 -22.02
C ARG A 88 1.36 -5.13 -20.89
N TRP A 89 1.15 -6.43 -21.10
CA TRP A 89 0.56 -7.33 -20.11
C TRP A 89 1.26 -7.27 -18.75
N LYS A 90 2.60 -7.13 -18.71
CA LYS A 90 3.37 -6.96 -17.47
C LYS A 90 2.87 -5.81 -16.58
N TYR A 91 2.41 -4.70 -17.19
CA TYR A 91 1.87 -3.56 -16.44
C TYR A 91 0.46 -3.81 -15.91
N ALA A 92 -0.34 -4.61 -16.61
CA ALA A 92 -1.62 -5.08 -16.10
C ALA A 92 -1.41 -6.01 -14.89
N PHE A 93 -0.42 -6.90 -14.94
CA PHE A 93 -0.04 -7.74 -13.79
C PHE A 93 0.47 -6.92 -12.62
N LEU A 94 1.31 -5.91 -12.85
CA LEU A 94 1.75 -4.99 -11.80
C LEU A 94 0.56 -4.29 -11.14
N LYS A 95 -0.40 -3.79 -11.93
CA LYS A 95 -1.63 -3.17 -11.41
C LYS A 95 -2.42 -4.13 -10.52
N CYS A 96 -2.56 -5.39 -10.93
CA CYS A 96 -3.19 -6.43 -10.11
C CYS A 96 -2.41 -6.66 -8.82
N ALA A 97 -1.08 -6.78 -8.89
CA ALA A 97 -0.23 -7.01 -7.74
C ALA A 97 -0.27 -5.86 -6.72
N VAL A 98 -0.24 -4.60 -7.18
CA VAL A 98 -0.47 -3.42 -6.33
C VAL A 98 -1.83 -3.54 -5.63
N THR A 99 -2.89 -3.78 -6.41
CA THR A 99 -4.27 -3.85 -5.92
C THR A 99 -4.44 -4.94 -4.86
N GLU A 100 -3.93 -6.15 -5.10
CA GLU A 100 -4.00 -7.27 -4.16
C GLU A 100 -3.14 -7.01 -2.93
N THR A 101 -1.89 -6.54 -3.08
CA THR A 101 -1.00 -6.29 -1.95
C THR A 101 -1.62 -5.29 -0.99
N MET A 102 -2.11 -4.16 -1.50
CA MET A 102 -2.71 -3.11 -0.67
C MET A 102 -4.00 -3.58 0.00
N TYR A 103 -4.82 -4.37 -0.71
CA TYR A 103 -6.01 -4.97 -0.13
C TYR A 103 -5.68 -5.95 1.01
N HIS A 104 -4.69 -6.83 0.81
CA HIS A 104 -4.28 -7.80 1.82
C HIS A 104 -3.64 -7.14 3.03
N VAL A 105 -2.82 -6.10 2.85
CA VAL A 105 -2.29 -5.29 3.95
C VAL A 105 -3.42 -4.67 4.77
N TRP A 106 -4.40 -4.04 4.09
CA TRP A 106 -5.54 -3.45 4.78
C TRP A 106 -6.38 -4.51 5.51
N LYS A 107 -6.64 -5.65 4.88
CA LYS A 107 -7.43 -6.76 5.45
C LYS A 107 -6.75 -7.44 6.63
N HIS A 108 -5.43 -7.55 6.63
CA HIS A 108 -4.72 -8.15 7.77
C HIS A 108 -4.66 -7.20 8.98
N ARG A 109 -4.79 -5.89 8.73
CA ARG A 109 -4.78 -4.85 9.75
C ARG A 109 -6.16 -4.62 10.40
N ASN A 110 -7.25 -4.70 9.64
CA ASN A 110 -8.63 -4.46 10.12
C ASN A 110 -9.38 -5.77 10.31
#